data_AF-A0A1F7F5M3-F1
#
_entry.id   AF-A0A1F7F5M3-F1
#
_cell.length_a   1.000
_cell.length_b   1.000
_cell.length_c   1.000
_cell.angle_alpha   90.00
_cell.angle_beta   90.00
_cell.angle_gamma   90.00
#
_symmetry.space_group_name_H-M   'P 1'
#
loop_
_entity.id
_entity.type
_entity.pdbx_description
1 polymer ?
#
loop_
_entity_poly.entity_id
_entity_poly.type
_entity_poly.pdbx_seq_one_letter_code
_entity_poly.pdbx_strand_id
1 'polypeptide(L)'
;MRVILKKVFTLNKQKIMQMVKLFFPIQIIALIITGCLIYCTKPLDGGRCTYDNFPVSIRIVEISKADSFAFDYAQRSVFCHDPFAIKYIFLDYIALQNKLYPQCQTSYPETSIIKIYNNYVYPGSSYISKYKIEIDNIYSGRILKIKSGSCNPCILELDSIDLNDNFEKDTCN
;
A
#
# COMPACT_ATOMS: atom_id res chain seq x y z
N MET A 1 0.48 28.57 -79.21
CA MET A 1 -0.09 27.50 -78.34
C MET A 1 0.93 26.80 -77.43
N ARG A 2 2.19 26.55 -77.86
CA ARG A 2 3.22 25.85 -77.04
C ARG A 2 3.79 26.63 -75.82
N VAL A 3 3.70 27.96 -75.80
CA VAL A 3 4.30 28.80 -74.74
C VAL A 3 3.43 28.85 -73.47
N ILE A 4 2.11 28.77 -73.63
CA ILE A 4 1.15 28.86 -72.52
C ILE A 4 1.16 27.56 -71.68
N LEU A 5 1.22 26.40 -72.34
CA LEU A 5 1.33 25.09 -71.68
C LEU A 5 2.59 24.94 -70.82
N LYS A 6 3.74 25.47 -71.27
CA LYS A 6 4.99 25.46 -70.49
C LYS A 6 4.89 26.29 -69.22
N LYS A 7 4.21 27.45 -69.26
CA LYS A 7 4.07 28.37 -68.12
C LYS A 7 3.11 27.83 -67.05
N VAL A 8 2.06 27.12 -67.46
CA VAL A 8 1.10 26.47 -66.54
C VAL A 8 1.76 25.30 -65.79
N PHE A 9 2.61 24.51 -66.46
CA PHE A 9 3.31 23.39 -65.82
C PHE A 9 4.36 23.83 -64.79
N THR A 10 5.09 24.93 -65.04
CA THR A 10 6.08 25.45 -64.08
C THR A 10 5.45 26.08 -62.84
N LEU A 11 4.32 26.80 -62.99
CA LEU A 11 3.57 27.36 -61.86
C LEU A 11 2.99 26.27 -60.95
N ASN A 12 2.53 25.15 -61.53
CA ASN A 12 2.01 24.03 -60.76
C ASN A 12 3.13 23.31 -59.98
N LYS A 13 4.31 23.14 -60.60
CA LYS A 13 5.48 22.53 -59.98
C LYS A 13 6.05 23.38 -58.83
N GLN A 14 6.05 24.71 -58.94
CA GLN A 14 6.47 25.61 -57.86
C GLN A 14 5.51 25.60 -56.66
N LYS A 15 4.19 25.57 -56.88
CA LYS A 15 3.20 25.47 -55.79
C LYS A 15 3.28 24.12 -55.06
N ILE A 16 3.45 23.01 -55.78
CA ILE A 16 3.64 21.68 -55.19
C ILE A 16 4.93 21.65 -54.35
N MET A 17 6.02 22.22 -54.85
CA MET A 17 7.31 22.23 -54.15
C MET A 17 7.31 23.17 -52.93
N GLN A 18 6.50 24.23 -52.91
CA GLN A 18 6.28 25.05 -51.72
C GLN A 18 5.43 24.35 -50.65
N MET A 19 4.39 23.59 -51.04
CA MET A 19 3.61 22.80 -50.08
C MET A 19 4.46 21.69 -49.45
N VAL A 20 5.27 20.97 -50.22
CA VAL A 20 6.16 19.90 -49.70
C VAL A 20 7.17 20.44 -48.68
N LYS A 21 7.69 21.66 -48.89
CA LYS A 21 8.61 22.32 -47.94
C LYS A 21 7.95 22.76 -46.63
N LEU A 22 6.63 22.99 -46.63
CA LEU A 22 5.89 23.38 -45.44
C LEU A 22 5.41 22.16 -44.62
N PHE A 23 5.11 21.04 -45.29
CA PHE A 23 4.64 19.82 -44.63
C PHE A 23 5.76 19.00 -43.96
N PHE A 24 6.98 19.01 -44.52
CA PHE A 24 8.12 18.27 -43.96
C PHE A 24 8.54 18.68 -42.52
N PRO A 25 8.69 19.98 -42.18
CA PRO A 25 9.09 20.35 -40.82
C PRO A 25 7.99 20.09 -39.77
N ILE A 26 6.71 20.16 -40.15
CA ILE A 26 5.58 19.95 -39.23
C ILE A 26 5.50 18.48 -38.78
N GLN A 27 5.76 17.53 -39.68
CA GLN A 27 5.79 16.11 -39.33
C GLN A 27 6.96 15.74 -38.41
N ILE A 28 8.12 16.40 -38.57
CA ILE A 28 9.30 16.19 -37.71
C ILE A 28 9.04 16.75 -36.29
N ILE A 29 8.43 17.94 -36.18
CA ILE A 29 8.08 18.53 -34.88
C ILE A 29 7.05 17.67 -34.13
N ALA A 30 6.04 17.16 -34.83
CA ALA A 30 5.07 16.25 -34.25
C ALA A 30 5.73 14.97 -33.69
N LEU A 31 6.66 14.36 -34.44
CA LEU A 31 7.40 13.16 -34.01
C LEU A 31 8.29 13.42 -32.78
N ILE A 32 8.91 14.60 -32.68
CA ILE A 32 9.74 14.99 -31.53
C ILE A 32 8.88 15.19 -30.28
N ILE A 33 7.70 15.82 -30.40
CA ILE A 33 6.78 16.04 -29.28
C ILE A 33 6.19 14.70 -28.81
N THR A 34 5.79 13.82 -29.73
CA THR A 34 5.28 12.48 -29.38
C THR A 34 6.39 11.58 -28.79
N GLY A 35 7.63 11.68 -29.28
CA GLY A 35 8.79 10.98 -28.73
C GLY A 35 9.15 11.45 -27.32
N CYS A 36 9.13 12.76 -27.05
CA CYS A 36 9.39 13.30 -25.71
C CYS A 36 8.32 12.88 -24.67
N LEU A 37 7.05 12.75 -25.08
CA LEU A 37 5.99 12.31 -24.17
C LEU A 37 6.12 10.84 -23.75
N ILE A 38 6.72 9.99 -24.58
CA ILE A 38 6.89 8.55 -24.29
C ILE A 38 8.12 8.30 -23.38
N TYR A 39 9.14 9.17 -23.40
CA TYR A 39 10.36 8.99 -22.60
C TYR A 39 10.27 9.46 -21.14
N CYS A 40 9.18 10.12 -20.74
CA CYS A 40 8.96 10.52 -19.34
C CYS A 40 8.17 9.51 -18.51
N THR A 41 7.65 8.44 -19.10
CA THR A 41 7.02 7.35 -18.34
C THR A 41 8.00 6.19 -18.22
N LYS A 42 9.13 6.42 -17.52
CA LYS A 42 9.77 5.27 -16.88
C LYS A 42 8.69 4.62 -16.00
N PRO A 43 8.47 3.30 -16.09
CA PRO A 43 7.64 2.64 -15.10
C PRO A 43 8.20 3.04 -13.73
N LEU A 44 7.32 3.45 -12.81
CA LEU A 44 7.68 3.58 -11.41
C LEU A 44 8.14 2.19 -10.97
N ASP A 45 9.45 1.94 -11.05
CA ASP A 45 10.05 0.81 -10.36
C ASP A 45 9.70 1.03 -8.89
N GLY A 46 8.76 0.23 -8.39
CA GLY A 46 8.39 0.23 -6.99
C GLY A 46 9.62 -0.16 -6.18
N GLY A 47 10.38 0.84 -5.72
CA GLY A 47 11.54 0.63 -4.88
C GLY A 47 11.16 -0.18 -3.64
N ARG A 48 12.12 -0.95 -3.10
CA ARG A 48 11.91 -1.69 -1.85
C ARG A 48 11.50 -0.73 -0.75
N CYS A 49 10.47 -1.09 0.00
CA CYS A 49 10.07 -0.32 1.17
C CYS A 49 11.13 -0.50 2.27
N THR A 50 11.51 0.62 2.88
CA THR A 50 12.44 0.62 4.02
C THR A 50 11.73 1.21 5.23
N TYR A 51 12.17 0.80 6.42
CA TYR A 51 11.50 1.12 7.67
C TYR A 51 12.51 1.55 8.74
N ASP A 52 12.11 2.55 9.54
CA ASP A 52 12.71 2.82 10.84
C ASP A 52 12.06 1.89 11.87
N ASN A 53 12.85 1.42 12.84
CA ASN A 53 12.41 0.46 13.84
C ASN A 53 12.31 1.15 15.21
N PHE A 54 11.14 1.05 15.84
CA PHE A 54 10.88 1.57 17.17
C PHE A 54 10.54 0.41 18.10
N PRO A 55 11.39 0.06 19.08
CA PRO A 55 11.08 -0.99 20.03
C PRO A 55 9.86 -0.59 20.87
N VAL A 56 8.99 -1.56 21.11
CA VAL A 56 7.77 -1.39 21.92
C VAL A 56 7.56 -2.58 22.82
N SER A 57 6.78 -2.37 23.87
CA SER A 57 6.18 -3.45 24.66
C SER A 57 4.69 -3.18 24.80
N ILE A 58 3.89 -4.22 24.57
CA ILE A 58 2.45 -4.17 24.72
C ILE A 58 2.02 -5.02 25.91
N ARG A 59 0.94 -4.64 26.58
CA ARG A 59 0.26 -5.46 27.58
C ARG A 59 -1.14 -5.79 27.10
N ILE A 60 -1.53 -7.05 27.21
CA ILE A 60 -2.91 -7.48 26.95
C ILE A 60 -3.78 -7.05 28.12
N VAL A 61 -4.85 -6.31 27.84
CA VAL A 61 -5.75 -5.76 28.87
C VAL A 61 -7.13 -6.38 28.85
N GLU A 62 -7.53 -7.00 27.75
CA GLU A 62 -8.83 -7.64 27.62
C GLU A 62 -8.79 -8.74 26.56
N ILE A 63 -9.45 -9.86 26.85
CA ILE A 63 -9.78 -10.89 25.87
C ILE A 63 -11.28 -11.15 26.00
N SER A 64 -12.04 -10.84 24.97
CA SER A 64 -13.50 -11.01 24.94
C SER A 64 -13.96 -11.65 23.63
N LYS A 65 -15.09 -12.35 23.65
CA LYS A 65 -15.75 -12.79 22.42
C LYS A 65 -16.11 -11.55 21.61
N ALA A 66 -15.83 -11.56 20.32
CA ALA A 66 -15.95 -10.36 19.50
C ALA A 66 -17.41 -9.98 19.15
N ASP A 67 -18.39 -10.68 19.71
CA ASP A 67 -19.84 -10.44 19.58
C ASP A 67 -20.24 -8.99 19.95
N SER A 68 -19.42 -8.29 20.73
CA SER A 68 -19.66 -6.92 21.23
C SER A 68 -19.01 -5.81 20.40
N PHE A 69 -18.05 -6.11 19.53
CA PHE A 69 -17.38 -5.12 18.68
C PHE A 69 -17.92 -5.30 17.30
N ALA A 70 -18.57 -4.26 16.72
CA ALA A 70 -19.08 -4.20 15.36
C ALA A 70 -18.28 -5.09 14.40
N PHE A 71 -18.67 -6.36 14.38
CA PHE A 71 -17.96 -7.39 13.69
C PHE A 71 -18.42 -7.16 12.27
N ASP A 72 -17.53 -6.74 11.39
CA ASP A 72 -17.90 -6.61 10.00
C ASP A 72 -18.31 -8.01 9.57
N TYR A 73 -19.62 -8.22 9.40
CA TYR A 73 -20.25 -9.55 9.27
C TYR A 73 -19.60 -10.35 8.12
N ALA A 74 -18.94 -9.65 7.19
CA ALA A 74 -18.10 -10.16 6.12
C ALA A 74 -16.88 -10.99 6.58
N GLN A 75 -16.43 -10.91 7.84
CA GLN A 75 -15.27 -11.67 8.32
C GLN A 75 -15.60 -13.11 8.73
N ARG A 76 -16.84 -13.37 9.17
CA ARG A 76 -17.30 -14.73 9.52
C ARG A 76 -17.31 -15.68 8.31
N SER A 77 -17.33 -15.16 7.08
CA SER A 77 -17.33 -16.00 5.87
C SER A 77 -15.92 -16.46 5.46
N VAL A 78 -14.85 -15.88 6.03
CA VAL A 78 -13.46 -16.20 5.66
C VAL A 78 -12.81 -17.17 6.65
N PHE A 79 -13.28 -17.21 7.91
CA PHE A 79 -12.72 -18.03 8.97
C PHE A 79 -13.81 -18.78 9.74
N CYS A 80 -13.58 -20.05 10.04
CA CYS A 80 -14.54 -20.97 10.65
C CYS A 80 -14.35 -21.12 12.16
N HIS A 81 -13.95 -20.03 12.83
CA HIS A 81 -13.75 -20.00 14.27
C HIS A 81 -14.55 -18.87 14.91
N ASP A 82 -14.85 -19.06 16.20
CA ASP A 82 -15.41 -18.00 17.02
C ASP A 82 -14.32 -16.92 17.25
N PRO A 83 -14.56 -15.67 16.84
CA PRO A 83 -13.56 -14.62 16.92
C PRO A 83 -13.44 -14.00 18.31
N PHE A 84 -12.22 -13.63 18.68
CA PHE A 84 -11.91 -12.92 19.92
C PHE A 84 -11.35 -11.52 19.66
N ALA A 85 -11.82 -10.56 20.44
CA ALA A 85 -11.23 -9.23 20.54
C ALA A 85 -10.16 -9.25 21.63
N ILE A 86 -8.89 -9.16 21.21
CA ILE A 86 -7.74 -9.12 22.11
C ILE A 86 -7.24 -7.68 22.16
N LYS A 87 -7.55 -6.96 23.23
CA LYS A 87 -7.11 -5.57 23.41
C LYS A 87 -5.75 -5.50 24.07
N TYR A 88 -4.94 -4.55 23.61
CA TYR A 88 -3.65 -4.25 24.20
C TYR A 88 -3.42 -2.74 24.33
N ILE A 89 -2.51 -2.39 25.22
CA ILE A 89 -1.98 -1.04 25.40
C ILE A 89 -0.46 -1.04 25.24
N PHE A 90 0.12 0.07 24.80
CA PHE A 90 1.57 0.27 24.80
C PHE A 90 2.04 0.72 26.18
N LEU A 91 3.06 0.06 26.75
CA LEU A 91 3.59 0.43 28.06
C LEU A 91 4.24 1.82 28.07
N ASP A 92 4.89 2.18 26.96
CA ASP A 92 5.55 3.48 26.78
C ASP A 92 4.78 4.36 25.77
N TYR A 93 3.44 4.34 25.81
CA TYR A 93 2.58 4.99 24.82
C TYR A 93 2.97 6.44 24.52
N ILE A 94 3.14 7.28 25.54
CA ILE A 94 3.48 8.71 25.35
C ILE A 94 4.83 8.87 24.62
N ALA A 95 5.85 8.11 25.03
CA ALA A 95 7.16 8.16 24.42
C ALA A 95 7.15 7.65 22.97
N LEU A 96 6.30 6.65 22.68
CA LEU A 96 6.07 6.14 21.34
C LEU A 96 5.37 7.16 20.44
N GLN A 97 4.27 7.77 20.90
CA GLN A 97 3.50 8.74 20.11
C GLN A 97 4.37 9.90 19.63
N ASN A 98 5.27 10.41 20.48
CA ASN A 98 6.20 11.49 20.13
C ASN A 98 7.22 11.12 19.04
N LYS A 99 7.43 9.82 18.75
CA LYS A 99 8.37 9.31 17.75
C LYS A 99 7.69 8.90 16.43
N LEU A 100 6.38 8.69 16.47
CA LEU A 100 5.58 8.24 15.33
C LEU A 100 5.05 9.40 14.50
N TYR A 101 4.85 9.19 13.19
CA TYR A 101 4.14 10.14 12.35
C TYR A 101 2.64 10.15 12.67
N PRO A 102 1.90 11.24 12.40
CA PRO A 102 0.45 11.31 12.65
C PRO A 102 -0.35 10.13 12.09
N GLN A 103 0.00 9.62 10.90
CA GLN A 103 -0.64 8.44 10.30
C GLN A 103 -0.40 7.12 11.06
N CYS A 104 0.72 7.03 11.79
CA CYS A 104 0.98 5.89 12.68
C CYS A 104 0.28 6.04 14.03
N GLN A 105 0.18 7.28 14.52
CA GLN A 105 -0.53 7.58 15.77
C GLN A 105 -2.01 7.19 15.67
N THR A 106 -2.66 7.48 14.53
CA THR A 106 -4.05 7.07 14.29
C THR A 106 -4.24 5.56 14.16
N SER A 107 -3.20 4.85 13.68
CA SER A 107 -3.20 3.39 13.56
C SER A 107 -2.97 2.68 14.90
N TYR A 108 -2.35 3.36 15.85
CA TYR A 108 -1.99 2.85 17.17
C TYR A 108 -2.45 3.82 18.27
N PRO A 109 -3.77 3.91 18.50
CA PRO A 109 -4.30 4.59 19.68
C PRO A 109 -3.89 3.87 20.97
N GLU A 110 -4.11 4.53 22.11
CA GLU A 110 -3.73 4.05 23.45
C GLU A 110 -4.19 2.61 23.72
N THR A 111 -5.40 2.27 23.29
CA THR A 111 -5.92 0.90 23.29
C THR A 111 -6.19 0.45 21.86
N SER A 112 -5.58 -0.66 21.47
CA SER A 112 -5.68 -1.26 20.13
C SER A 112 -6.08 -2.73 20.21
N ILE A 113 -6.56 -3.30 19.10
CA ILE A 113 -6.95 -4.72 19.03
C ILE A 113 -5.95 -5.47 18.15
N ILE A 114 -5.54 -6.66 18.59
CA ILE A 114 -4.76 -7.58 17.76
C ILE A 114 -5.64 -8.05 16.60
N LYS A 115 -5.16 -7.81 15.38
CA LYS A 115 -5.73 -8.37 14.16
C LYS A 115 -4.65 -9.13 13.42
N ILE A 116 -5.01 -10.31 12.91
CA ILE A 116 -4.12 -11.18 12.14
C ILE A 116 -4.39 -10.98 10.64
N TYR A 117 -3.48 -11.48 9.81
CA TYR A 117 -3.57 -11.43 8.34
C TYR A 117 -3.73 -9.97 7.84
N ASN A 118 -2.64 -9.20 7.83
CA ASN A 118 -2.64 -7.79 7.39
C ASN A 118 -3.70 -6.91 8.07
N ASN A 119 -3.96 -7.13 9.36
CA ASN A 119 -4.97 -6.42 10.15
C ASN A 119 -6.43 -6.63 9.68
N TYR A 120 -6.73 -7.73 8.99
CA TYR A 120 -8.08 -7.98 8.49
C TYR A 120 -8.92 -8.87 9.39
N VAL A 121 -8.33 -9.71 10.24
CA VAL A 121 -9.06 -10.84 10.85
C VAL A 121 -8.88 -10.85 12.36
N TYR A 122 -9.93 -11.20 13.09
CA TYR A 122 -9.82 -11.43 14.54
C TYR A 122 -9.34 -12.86 14.83
N PRO A 123 -8.39 -13.03 15.76
CA PRO A 123 -7.88 -14.35 16.14
C PRO A 123 -8.95 -15.21 16.82
N GLY A 124 -8.86 -16.52 16.63
CA GLY A 124 -9.65 -17.53 17.33
C GLY A 124 -8.98 -18.05 18.59
N SER A 125 -9.67 -18.97 19.27
CA SER A 125 -9.17 -19.62 20.49
C SER A 125 -7.90 -20.45 20.25
N SER A 126 -7.75 -21.02 19.06
CA SER A 126 -6.56 -21.79 18.68
C SER A 126 -5.35 -20.87 18.54
N TYR A 127 -5.50 -19.70 17.94
CA TYR A 127 -4.43 -18.69 17.84
C TYR A 127 -4.02 -18.18 19.23
N ILE A 128 -5.00 -17.84 20.07
CA ILE A 128 -4.77 -17.46 21.48
C ILE A 128 -3.95 -18.54 22.20
N SER A 129 -4.32 -19.81 22.03
CA SER A 129 -3.65 -20.94 22.69
C SER A 129 -2.22 -21.16 22.16
N LYS A 130 -2.02 -21.11 20.83
CA LYS A 130 -0.72 -21.29 20.18
C LYS A 130 0.30 -20.27 20.67
N TYR A 131 -0.12 -19.01 20.75
CA TYR A 131 0.73 -17.89 21.14
C TYR A 131 0.70 -17.56 22.63
N LYS A 132 -0.02 -18.37 23.43
CA LYS A 132 -0.17 -18.21 24.88
C LYS A 132 -0.59 -16.78 25.26
N ILE A 133 -1.59 -16.26 24.56
CA ILE A 133 -2.11 -14.91 24.79
C ILE A 133 -3.00 -14.92 26.03
N GLU A 134 -2.58 -14.19 27.05
CA GLU A 134 -3.30 -14.09 28.32
C GLU A 134 -3.37 -12.63 28.77
N ILE A 135 -4.36 -12.30 29.59
CA ILE A 135 -4.49 -10.96 30.19
C ILE A 135 -3.26 -10.70 31.07
N ASP A 136 -2.81 -9.44 31.07
CA ASP A 136 -1.61 -8.94 31.76
C ASP A 136 -0.26 -9.45 31.22
N ASN A 137 -0.25 -10.39 30.27
CA ASN A 137 1.00 -10.76 29.58
C ASN A 137 1.55 -9.57 28.81
N ILE A 138 2.89 -9.46 28.84
CA ILE A 138 3.65 -8.43 28.16
C ILE A 138 4.38 -9.05 26.99
N TYR A 139 4.22 -8.45 25.81
CA TYR A 139 4.90 -8.86 24.58
C TYR A 139 5.82 -7.75 24.11
N SER A 140 7.10 -8.08 23.93
CA SER A 140 8.07 -7.21 23.27
C SER A 140 7.91 -7.30 21.75
N GLY A 141 8.30 -6.22 21.09
CA GLY A 141 8.27 -6.14 19.64
C GLY A 141 8.73 -4.80 19.13
N ARG A 142 8.22 -4.42 17.97
CA ARG A 142 8.58 -3.18 17.28
C ARG A 142 7.45 -2.63 16.43
N ILE A 143 7.44 -1.31 16.30
CA ILE A 143 6.72 -0.65 15.22
C ILE A 143 7.73 -0.30 14.12
N LEU A 144 7.48 -0.83 12.94
CA LEU A 144 8.17 -0.48 11.71
C LEU A 144 7.46 0.73 11.10
N LYS A 145 8.13 1.88 11.08
CA LYS A 145 7.66 3.12 10.47
C LYS A 145 8.25 3.26 9.08
N ILE A 146 7.43 3.42 8.04
CA ILE A 146 7.96 3.54 6.67
C ILE A 146 8.89 4.75 6.55
N LYS A 147 10.06 4.51 5.98
CA LYS A 147 11.10 5.51 5.70
C LYS A 147 11.11 5.90 4.23
N SER A 148 10.91 4.93 3.33
CA SER A 148 10.71 5.16 1.90
C SER A 148 9.88 4.05 1.25
N GLY A 149 9.21 4.38 0.16
CA GLY A 149 8.26 3.50 -0.54
C GLY A 149 6.79 3.87 -0.29
N SER A 150 5.87 3.06 -0.80
CA SER A 150 4.41 3.25 -0.69
C SER A 150 3.70 2.08 0.00
N CYS A 151 4.44 1.26 0.76
CA CYS A 151 3.88 0.17 1.54
C CYS A 151 3.10 0.68 2.75
N ASN A 152 2.60 -0.25 3.59
CA ASN A 152 1.93 0.08 4.85
C ASN A 152 2.81 1.04 5.68
N PRO A 153 2.31 2.22 6.06
CA PRO A 153 3.11 3.23 6.74
C PRO A 153 3.61 2.77 8.11
N CYS A 154 2.91 1.86 8.77
CA CYS A 154 3.17 1.47 10.14
C CYS A 154 2.80 0.00 10.34
N ILE A 155 3.75 -0.81 10.80
CA ILE A 155 3.55 -2.25 11.01
C ILE A 155 3.97 -2.57 12.43
N LEU A 156 3.10 -3.24 13.18
CA LEU A 156 3.42 -3.82 14.48
C LEU A 156 3.95 -5.22 14.23
N GLU A 157 5.12 -5.53 14.78
CA GLU A 157 5.66 -6.88 14.87
C GLU A 157 5.87 -7.20 16.34
N LEU A 158 5.48 -8.40 16.76
CA LEU A 158 5.71 -8.90 18.11
C LEU A 158 6.69 -10.07 18.02
N ASP A 159 7.65 -10.13 18.93
CA ASP A 159 8.76 -11.08 18.83
C ASP A 159 8.29 -12.54 18.96
N SER A 160 7.23 -12.77 19.74
CA SER A 160 6.71 -14.10 20.03
C SER A 160 5.31 -14.37 19.46
N ILE A 161 4.71 -13.42 18.74
CA ILE A 161 3.38 -13.55 18.13
C ILE A 161 3.50 -13.20 16.65
N ASP A 162 3.28 -14.18 15.77
CA ASP A 162 3.25 -13.94 14.34
C ASP A 162 1.87 -13.45 13.91
N LEU A 163 1.73 -12.13 13.76
CA LEU A 163 0.49 -11.48 13.33
C LEU A 163 0.08 -11.82 11.88
N ASN A 164 0.93 -12.49 11.11
CA ASN A 164 0.62 -12.94 9.74
C ASN A 164 0.27 -14.43 9.66
N ASP A 165 0.36 -15.16 10.77
CA ASP A 165 0.03 -16.58 10.82
C ASP A 165 -1.48 -16.79 10.64
N ASN A 166 -1.83 -17.51 9.56
CA ASN A 166 -3.19 -17.69 9.09
C ASN A 166 -3.66 -19.16 9.19
N PHE A 167 -3.04 -19.98 10.04
CA PHE A 167 -3.36 -21.40 10.17
C PHE A 167 -4.84 -21.69 10.48
N GLU A 168 -5.55 -20.76 11.12
CA GLU A 168 -6.99 -20.91 11.41
C GLU A 168 -7.87 -20.85 10.15
N LYS A 169 -7.31 -20.46 8.99
CA LYS A 169 -8.00 -20.56 7.70
C LYS A 169 -8.17 -22.01 7.25
N ASP A 170 -7.17 -22.86 7.53
CA ASP A 170 -7.13 -24.25 7.06
C ASP A 170 -7.99 -25.19 7.91
N THR A 171 -8.52 -24.70 9.03
CA THR A 171 -9.40 -25.46 9.93
C THR A 171 -10.88 -25.47 9.50
N CYS A 172 -11.21 -24.87 8.35
CA CYS A 172 -12.55 -24.81 7.74
C CYS A 172 -12.97 -26.10 7.00
N ASN A 173 -12.80 -27.29 7.61
CA ASN A 173 -13.25 -28.56 7.03
C ASN A 173 -14.69 -28.91 7.41
#